data_AF-A0A5C5WDU7-F1
#
_entry.id   AF-A0A5C5WDU7-F1
#
_cell.length_a   1.000
_cell.length_b   1.000
_cell.length_c   1.000
_cell.angle_alpha   90.00
_cell.angle_beta   90.00
_cell.angle_gamma   90.00
#
_symmetry.space_group_name_H-M   'P 1'
#
loop_
_entity.id
_entity.type
_entity.pdbx_description
1 polymer ?
#
loop_
_entity_poly.entity_id
_entity_poly.type
_entity_poly.pdbx_seq_one_letter_code
_entity_poly.pdbx_strand_id
1 'polypeptide(L)'
;METFDQIWESSRTNSLSWMYPAAVWCGAGILVALSVIKNRWLRRIGKLAAIFGFAILATEFSAQEIHEKWRLRREWADLHPAQMTEDGLQALTVDGANLTLGPLIYGFQAFLVFAGLAVVLSVLRVLLRSRSTDTMTDPSDQPTPPEIEAEVSDNPYHPPNVVT
;
A
#
# COMPACT_ATOMS: atom_id res chain seq x y z
N MET A 1 -8.63 -6.17 45.22
CA MET A 1 -8.52 -4.93 44.43
C MET A 1 -7.44 -5.16 43.39
N GLU A 2 -7.67 -4.69 42.16
CA GLU A 2 -6.65 -4.72 41.11
C GLU A 2 -5.57 -3.67 41.38
N THR A 3 -4.32 -3.99 41.09
CA THR A 3 -3.16 -3.08 41.24
C THR A 3 -2.95 -2.24 39.98
N PHE A 4 -2.17 -1.16 40.08
CA PHE A 4 -1.83 -0.33 38.92
C PHE A 4 -1.20 -1.14 37.78
N ASP A 5 -0.31 -2.09 38.09
CA ASP A 5 0.34 -2.93 37.07
C ASP A 5 -0.66 -3.85 36.35
N GLN A 6 -1.66 -4.35 37.07
CA GLN A 6 -2.73 -5.15 36.47
C GLN A 6 -3.58 -4.31 35.52
N ILE A 7 -3.90 -3.07 35.88
CA ILE A 7 -4.60 -2.12 35.01
C ILE A 7 -3.73 -1.73 33.82
N TRP A 8 -2.43 -1.52 34.05
CA TRP A 8 -1.49 -1.16 33.01
C TRP A 8 -1.43 -2.21 31.91
N GLU A 9 -1.33 -3.49 32.29
CA GLU A 9 -1.29 -4.60 31.34
C GLU A 9 -2.67 -4.87 30.71
N SER A 10 -3.75 -4.87 31.49
CA SER A 10 -5.09 -5.14 30.95
C SER A 10 -5.55 -4.06 29.97
N SER A 11 -5.15 -2.81 30.16
CA SER A 11 -5.52 -1.70 29.28
C SER A 11 -4.74 -1.69 27.95
N ARG A 12 -3.73 -2.55 27.76
CA ARG A 12 -2.94 -2.60 26.50
C ARG A 12 -3.78 -3.05 25.32
N THR A 13 -4.78 -3.88 25.59
CA THR A 13 -5.78 -4.32 24.61
C THR A 13 -7.14 -3.88 25.12
N ASN A 14 -7.63 -2.77 24.60
CA ASN A 14 -8.93 -2.21 24.98
C ASN A 14 -9.97 -2.47 23.87
N SER A 15 -11.19 -2.00 24.08
CA SER A 15 -12.31 -2.17 23.16
C SER A 15 -12.08 -1.55 21.76
N LEU A 16 -11.08 -0.66 21.62
CA LEU A 16 -10.75 0.06 20.39
C LEU A 16 -9.50 -0.47 19.70
N SER A 17 -8.77 -1.42 20.30
CA SER A 17 -7.50 -1.96 19.75
C SER A 17 -7.63 -2.64 18.38
N TRP A 18 -8.85 -2.98 17.95
CA TRP A 18 -9.10 -3.56 16.63
C TRP A 18 -9.28 -2.50 15.53
N MET A 19 -9.50 -1.22 15.86
CA MET A 19 -9.87 -0.19 14.89
C MET A 19 -8.69 0.18 13.98
N TYR A 20 -7.50 0.39 14.54
CA TYR A 20 -6.29 0.65 13.76
C TYR A 20 -6.00 -0.47 12.73
N PRO A 21 -5.89 -1.76 13.13
CA PRO A 21 -5.64 -2.81 12.16
C PRO A 21 -6.78 -2.95 11.14
N ALA A 22 -8.04 -2.72 11.54
CA ALA A 22 -9.16 -2.72 10.59
C ALA A 22 -9.00 -1.63 9.51
N ALA A 23 -8.60 -0.41 9.87
CA ALA A 23 -8.32 0.65 8.91
C ALA A 23 -7.16 0.28 7.95
N VAL A 24 -6.09 -0.33 8.49
CA VAL A 24 -4.95 -0.78 7.68
C VAL A 24 -5.37 -1.86 6.67
N TRP A 25 -6.11 -2.88 7.11
CA TRP A 25 -6.57 -3.95 6.22
C TRP A 25 -7.57 -3.45 5.17
N CYS A 26 -8.52 -2.60 5.55
CA CYS A 26 -9.46 -1.99 4.61
C CYS A 26 -8.75 -1.14 3.56
N GLY A 27 -7.80 -0.29 3.98
CA GLY A 27 -7.02 0.54 3.06
C GLY A 27 -6.20 -0.30 2.08
N ALA A 28 -5.56 -1.37 2.57
CA ALA A 28 -4.82 -2.31 1.73
C ALA A 28 -5.74 -2.99 0.69
N GLY A 29 -6.91 -3.48 1.11
CA GLY A 29 -7.90 -4.09 0.22
C GLY A 29 -8.38 -3.13 -0.87
N ILE A 30 -8.64 -1.87 -0.51
CA ILE A 30 -9.04 -0.83 -1.48
C ILE A 30 -7.90 -0.53 -2.46
N LEU A 31 -6.65 -0.46 -2.02
CA LEU A 31 -5.50 -0.28 -2.92
C LEU A 31 -5.35 -1.42 -3.93
N VAL A 32 -5.63 -2.65 -3.51
CA VAL A 32 -5.67 -3.83 -4.40
C VAL A 32 -6.81 -3.67 -5.41
N ALA A 33 -8.03 -3.36 -4.97
CA ALA A 33 -9.19 -3.17 -5.84
C ALA A 33 -8.95 -2.05 -6.89
N LEU A 34 -8.43 -0.90 -6.45
CA LEU A 34 -8.05 0.22 -7.32
C LEU A 34 -6.98 -0.18 -8.35
N SER A 35 -6.10 -1.12 -8.00
CA SER A 35 -5.04 -1.58 -8.90
C SER A 35 -5.55 -2.37 -10.10
N VAL A 36 -6.78 -2.91 -10.05
CA VAL A 36 -7.43 -3.62 -11.17
C VAL A 36 -8.15 -2.67 -12.13
N ILE A 37 -8.51 -1.45 -11.68
CA ILE A 37 -9.22 -0.47 -12.49
C ILE A 37 -8.42 -0.12 -13.76
N LYS A 38 -9.11 -0.12 -14.91
CA LYS A 38 -8.52 0.21 -16.23
C LYS A 38 -8.24 1.70 -16.36
N ASN A 39 -9.20 2.55 -15.97
CA ASN A 39 -9.08 4.01 -16.05
C ASN A 39 -7.86 4.51 -15.23
N ARG A 40 -6.89 5.13 -15.92
CA ARG A 40 -5.62 5.59 -15.33
C ARG A 40 -5.81 6.73 -14.35
N TRP A 41 -6.70 7.69 -14.65
CA TRP A 41 -6.97 8.85 -13.82
C TRP A 41 -7.65 8.44 -12.52
N LEU A 42 -8.77 7.72 -12.63
CA LEU A 42 -9.51 7.22 -11.46
C LEU A 42 -8.63 6.36 -10.55
N ARG A 43 -7.80 5.48 -11.14
CA ARG A 43 -6.85 4.65 -10.38
C ARG A 43 -5.82 5.48 -9.62
N ARG A 44 -5.20 6.48 -10.26
CA ARG A 44 -4.16 7.30 -9.64
C ARG A 44 -4.72 8.16 -8.51
N ILE A 45 -5.80 8.89 -8.81
CA ILE A 45 -6.46 9.75 -7.84
C ILE A 45 -7.02 8.90 -6.69
N GLY A 46 -7.68 7.79 -7.01
CA GLY A 46 -8.21 6.86 -6.01
C GLY A 46 -7.13 6.29 -5.10
N LYS A 47 -5.95 5.93 -5.64
CA LYS A 47 -4.82 5.45 -4.81
C LYS A 47 -4.32 6.54 -3.86
N LEU A 48 -4.14 7.77 -4.34
CA LEU A 48 -3.74 8.88 -3.49
C LEU A 48 -4.79 9.14 -2.40
N ALA A 49 -6.06 9.22 -2.77
CA ALA A 49 -7.17 9.39 -1.83
C ALA A 49 -7.22 8.26 -0.79
N ALA A 50 -7.00 7.00 -1.19
CA ALA A 50 -6.96 5.87 -0.28
C ALA A 50 -5.75 5.96 0.66
N ILE A 51 -4.54 6.26 0.16
CA ILE A 51 -3.33 6.38 0.99
C ILE A 51 -3.54 7.45 2.07
N PHE A 52 -3.93 8.67 1.68
CA PHE A 52 -4.11 9.77 2.63
C PHE A 52 -5.33 9.56 3.53
N GLY A 53 -6.46 9.15 2.96
CA GLY A 53 -7.70 8.94 3.72
C GLY A 53 -7.56 7.86 4.78
N PHE A 54 -6.97 6.71 4.43
CA PHE A 54 -6.76 5.64 5.41
C PHE A 54 -5.61 5.93 6.37
N ALA A 55 -4.60 6.72 5.98
CA ALA A 55 -3.60 7.20 6.93
C ALA A 55 -4.23 8.11 8.00
N ILE A 56 -5.12 9.04 7.59
CA ILE A 56 -5.86 9.90 8.52
C ILE A 56 -6.75 9.06 9.44
N LEU A 57 -7.51 8.11 8.89
CA LEU A 57 -8.34 7.20 9.70
C LEU A 57 -7.50 6.38 10.69
N ALA A 58 -6.34 5.90 10.26
CA ALA A 58 -5.42 5.18 11.14
C ALA A 58 -4.89 6.07 12.28
N THR A 59 -4.57 7.34 11.99
CA THR A 59 -4.23 8.34 13.02
C THR A 59 -5.37 8.49 14.02
N GLU A 60 -6.59 8.75 13.55
CA GLU A 60 -7.76 8.96 14.41
C GLU A 60 -8.07 7.73 15.28
N PHE A 61 -8.04 6.54 14.71
CA PHE A 61 -8.31 5.31 15.46
C PHE A 61 -7.21 4.99 16.46
N SER A 62 -5.95 5.23 16.13
CA SER A 62 -4.85 5.11 17.09
C SER A 62 -4.95 6.16 18.21
N ALA A 63 -5.43 7.38 17.90
CA ALA A 63 -5.71 8.39 18.92
C ALA A 63 -6.77 7.91 19.90
N GLN A 64 -7.88 7.39 19.39
CA GLN A 64 -8.96 6.86 20.23
C GLN A 64 -8.48 5.71 21.12
N GLU A 65 -7.73 4.75 20.57
CA GLU A 65 -7.15 3.65 21.34
C GLU A 65 -6.20 4.12 22.44
N ILE A 66 -5.29 5.05 22.12
CA ILE A 66 -4.30 5.60 23.05
C ILE A 66 -5.00 6.43 24.14
N HIS A 67 -6.00 7.23 23.77
CA HIS A 67 -6.80 7.99 24.73
C HIS A 67 -7.55 7.07 25.68
N GLU A 68 -8.20 6.02 25.17
CA GLU A 68 -8.95 5.08 26.02
C GLU A 68 -8.03 4.32 26.98
N LYS A 69 -6.88 3.87 26.47
CA LYS A 69 -5.82 3.25 27.29
C LYS A 69 -5.37 4.19 28.42
N TRP A 70 -5.08 5.44 28.11
CA TRP A 70 -4.66 6.42 29.12
C TRP A 70 -5.79 6.75 30.10
N ARG A 71 -7.04 6.89 29.62
CA ARG A 71 -8.23 7.16 30.43
C ARG A 71 -8.42 6.10 31.52
N LEU A 72 -8.35 4.82 31.16
CA LEU A 72 -8.48 3.71 32.12
C LEU A 72 -7.42 3.76 33.22
N ARG A 73 -6.17 4.07 32.86
CA ARG A 73 -5.05 4.18 33.80
C ARG A 73 -5.18 5.39 34.71
N ARG A 74 -5.61 6.52 34.15
CA ARG A 74 -5.85 7.77 34.89
C ARG A 74 -6.99 7.61 35.89
N GLU A 75 -8.10 7.04 35.45
CA GLU A 75 -9.29 6.80 36.28
C GLU A 75 -8.96 5.91 37.49
N TRP A 76 -8.21 4.81 37.28
CA TRP A 76 -7.77 3.98 38.40
C TRP A 76 -6.88 4.74 39.39
N ALA A 77 -5.93 5.53 38.88
CA ALA A 77 -5.00 6.30 39.71
C ALA A 77 -5.70 7.38 40.55
N ASP A 78 -6.70 8.06 39.98
CA ASP A 78 -7.50 9.07 40.68
C ASP A 78 -8.39 8.44 41.78
N LEU A 79 -8.85 7.20 41.60
CA LEU A 79 -9.65 6.46 42.59
C LEU A 79 -8.80 5.81 43.70
N HIS A 80 -7.51 5.52 43.44
CA HIS A 80 -6.63 4.80 44.37
C HIS A 80 -5.32 5.53 44.65
N PRO A 81 -5.33 6.81 45.07
CA PRO A 81 -4.12 7.61 45.23
C PRO A 81 -3.16 7.03 46.29
N ALA A 82 -3.69 6.40 47.33
CA ALA A 82 -2.89 5.77 48.39
C ALA A 82 -2.18 4.48 47.94
N GLN A 83 -2.60 3.88 46.82
CA GLN A 83 -2.02 2.65 46.26
C GLN A 83 -1.09 2.96 45.07
N MET A 84 -0.96 4.23 44.70
CA MET A 84 -0.17 4.66 43.55
C MET A 84 1.31 4.77 43.93
N THR A 85 2.17 4.08 43.19
CA THR A 85 3.62 4.18 43.34
C THR A 85 4.15 5.41 42.58
N GLU A 86 5.32 5.91 42.98
CA GLU A 86 5.98 7.02 42.29
C GLU A 86 6.33 6.63 40.83
N ASP A 87 6.84 5.42 40.63
CA ASP A 87 7.12 4.87 39.30
C ASP A 87 5.85 4.78 38.43
N GLY A 88 4.73 4.34 39.02
CA GLY A 88 3.43 4.29 38.34
C GLY A 88 2.94 5.68 37.91
N LEU A 89 3.15 6.69 38.76
CA LEU A 89 2.77 8.07 38.47
C LEU A 89 3.63 8.68 37.36
N GLN A 90 4.93 8.40 37.38
CA GLN A 90 5.83 8.78 36.30
C GLN A 90 5.45 8.11 34.98
N ALA A 91 5.16 6.81 35.00
CA ALA A 91 4.71 6.06 33.81
C ALA A 91 3.39 6.63 33.24
N LEU A 92 2.42 6.95 34.10
CA LEU A 92 1.16 7.58 33.70
C LEU A 92 1.36 8.97 33.08
N THR A 93 2.32 9.73 33.59
CA THR A 93 2.66 11.07 33.08
C THR A 93 3.29 10.98 31.69
N VAL A 94 4.23 10.06 31.50
CA VAL A 94 4.86 9.80 30.19
C VAL A 94 3.86 9.27 29.17
N ASP A 95 2.97 8.36 29.58
CA ASP A 95 1.89 7.86 28.71
C ASP A 95 0.91 8.98 28.31
N GLY A 96 0.68 9.95 29.20
CA GLY A 96 -0.08 11.16 28.90
C GLY A 96 0.58 12.05 27.83
N ALA A 97 1.90 12.15 27.85
CA ALA A 97 2.64 12.85 26.78
C ALA A 97 2.51 12.13 25.42
N ASN A 98 2.29 10.81 25.43
CA ASN A 98 2.13 10.01 24.22
C ASN A 98 0.74 10.17 23.55
N LEU A 99 -0.22 10.85 24.20
CA LEU A 99 -1.55 11.11 23.63
C LEU A 99 -1.51 11.87 22.29
N THR A 100 -0.48 12.70 22.09
CA THR A 100 -0.35 13.53 20.89
C THR A 100 0.63 12.94 19.88
N LEU A 101 1.81 12.52 20.33
CA LEU A 101 2.86 12.02 19.43
C LEU A 101 2.58 10.61 18.93
N GLY A 102 2.00 9.75 19.78
CA GLY A 102 1.69 8.37 19.44
C GLY A 102 0.83 8.25 18.18
N PRO A 103 -0.33 8.93 18.09
CA PRO A 103 -1.19 8.85 16.92
C PRO A 103 -0.51 9.30 15.62
N LEU A 104 0.30 10.35 15.68
CA LEU A 104 1.05 10.85 14.52
C LEU A 104 2.05 9.81 14.01
N ILE A 105 2.74 9.11 14.91
CA ILE A 105 3.68 8.03 14.55
C ILE A 105 2.92 6.88 13.88
N TYR A 106 1.81 6.43 14.46
CA TYR A 106 1.01 5.33 13.89
C TYR A 106 0.38 5.70 12.53
N GLY A 107 -0.08 6.94 12.38
CA GLY A 107 -0.56 7.48 11.12
C GLY A 107 0.52 7.54 10.04
N PHE A 108 1.71 8.02 10.39
CA PHE A 108 2.86 8.05 9.50
C PHE A 108 3.31 6.64 9.10
N GLN A 109 3.32 5.69 10.04
CA GLN A 109 3.60 4.29 9.76
C GLN A 109 2.59 3.70 8.77
N ALA A 110 1.29 3.94 8.98
CA ALA A 110 0.23 3.49 8.06
C ALA A 110 0.41 4.10 6.66
N PHE A 111 0.73 5.39 6.57
CA PHE A 111 1.06 6.07 5.31
C PHE A 111 2.21 5.36 4.57
N LEU A 112 3.31 5.04 5.27
CA LEU A 112 4.45 4.34 4.67
C LEU A 112 4.07 2.93 4.17
N VAL A 113 3.27 2.20 4.95
CA VAL A 113 2.76 0.88 4.55
C VAL A 113 1.93 0.98 3.27
N PHE A 114 1.00 1.93 3.20
CA PHE A 114 0.16 2.12 2.01
C PHE A 114 0.96 2.61 0.80
N ALA A 115 1.91 3.53 1.00
CA ALA A 115 2.79 4.01 -0.06
C ALA A 115 3.65 2.86 -0.62
N GLY A 116 4.27 2.06 0.26
CA GLY A 116 5.04 0.88 -0.12
C GLY A 116 4.19 -0.13 -0.89
N LEU A 117 3.00 -0.46 -0.39
CA LEU A 117 2.06 -1.35 -1.07
C LEU A 117 1.66 -0.81 -2.44
N ALA A 118 1.37 0.49 -2.56
CA ALA A 118 1.00 1.11 -3.82
C ALA A 118 2.14 1.06 -4.86
N VAL A 119 3.40 1.20 -4.42
CA VAL A 119 4.59 1.04 -5.27
C VAL A 119 4.72 -0.41 -5.73
N VAL A 120 4.67 -1.38 -4.82
CA VAL A 120 4.76 -2.81 -5.13
C VAL A 120 3.69 -3.22 -6.14
N LEU A 121 2.43 -2.84 -5.92
CA LEU A 121 1.32 -3.12 -6.84
C LEU A 121 1.53 -2.47 -8.22
N SER A 122 2.20 -1.31 -8.27
CA SER A 122 2.49 -0.63 -9.52
C SER A 122 3.60 -1.34 -10.31
N VAL A 123 4.68 -1.76 -9.63
CA VAL A 123 5.76 -2.56 -10.23
C VAL A 123 5.24 -3.89 -10.75
N LEU A 124 4.47 -4.62 -9.92
CA LEU A 124 3.87 -5.91 -10.30
C LEU A 124 3.03 -5.78 -11.59
N ARG A 125 2.24 -4.71 -11.70
CA ARG A 125 1.43 -4.46 -12.90
C ARG A 125 2.29 -4.20 -14.15
N VAL A 126 3.41 -3.50 -14.01
CA VAL A 126 4.34 -3.27 -15.13
C VAL A 126 4.96 -4.59 -15.58
N LEU A 127 5.43 -5.42 -14.64
CA LEU A 127 6.00 -6.74 -14.94
C LEU A 127 5.01 -7.66 -15.65
N LEU A 128 3.76 -7.72 -15.16
CA LEU A 128 2.70 -8.51 -15.79
C LEU A 128 2.37 -8.03 -17.21
N ARG A 129 2.42 -6.72 -17.46
CA ARG A 129 2.17 -6.16 -18.80
C ARG A 129 3.35 -6.38 -19.75
N SER A 130 4.59 -6.31 -19.25
CA SER A 130 5.79 -6.61 -20.05
C SER A 130 5.75 -8.04 -20.56
N ARG A 131 5.49 -9.00 -19.66
CA ARG A 131 5.41 -10.43 -20.01
C ARG A 131 4.34 -10.73 -21.06
N SER A 132 3.21 -10.02 -21.01
CA SER A 132 2.16 -10.16 -22.03
C SER A 132 2.58 -9.64 -23.40
N THR A 133 3.50 -8.67 -23.46
CA THR A 133 3.98 -8.09 -24.73
C THR A 133 5.07 -8.98 -25.35
N ASP A 134 5.98 -9.52 -24.52
CA ASP A 134 7.08 -10.38 -24.99
C ASP A 134 6.60 -11.73 -25.57
N THR A 135 5.39 -12.17 -25.21
CA THR A 135 4.82 -13.43 -25.74
C THR A 135 4.25 -13.27 -27.16
N MET A 136 4.18 -12.04 -27.72
CA MET A 136 3.61 -11.77 -29.05
C MET A 136 4.66 -11.45 -30.14
N THR A 137 5.95 -11.39 -29.81
CA THR A 137 7.04 -11.18 -30.78
C THR A 137 7.67 -12.51 -31.23
N ASP A 138 6.89 -13.20 -32.07
CA ASP A 138 7.14 -13.98 -33.30
C ASP A 138 8.39 -14.88 -33.54
N PRO A 139 8.22 -16.04 -34.21
CA PRO A 139 9.25 -16.65 -35.05
C PRO A 139 8.97 -16.66 -36.57
N SER A 140 7.96 -15.95 -37.11
CA SER A 140 7.67 -15.96 -38.55
C SER A 140 8.39 -14.90 -39.41
N ASP A 141 8.96 -13.85 -38.84
CA ASP A 141 9.78 -12.87 -39.57
C ASP A 141 11.20 -13.39 -39.87
N GLN A 142 11.30 -14.34 -40.79
CA GLN A 142 12.54 -14.61 -41.51
C GLN A 142 12.67 -13.62 -42.69
N PRO A 143 13.73 -12.79 -42.77
CA PRO A 143 13.95 -11.95 -43.93
C PRO A 143 14.41 -12.83 -45.10
N THR A 144 13.63 -12.84 -46.17
CA THR A 144 14.01 -13.42 -47.47
C THR A 144 15.37 -12.81 -47.92
N PRO A 145 16.36 -13.61 -48.38
CA PRO A 145 17.63 -13.05 -48.82
C PRO A 145 17.43 -12.20 -50.08
N PRO A 146 18.25 -11.15 -50.27
CA PRO A 146 18.10 -10.24 -51.39
C PRO A 146 18.43 -10.94 -52.72
N GLU A 147 17.56 -10.66 -53.68
CA GLU A 147 17.68 -10.95 -55.10
C GLU A 147 19.03 -10.41 -55.61
N ILE A 148 19.92 -11.31 -56.02
CA ILE A 148 21.18 -10.94 -56.68
C ILE A 148 20.81 -10.59 -58.12
N GLU A 149 20.64 -9.30 -58.39
CA GLU A 149 20.76 -8.75 -59.74
C GLU A 149 22.21 -8.94 -60.20
N ALA A 150 22.44 -9.94 -61.06
CA ALA A 150 23.65 -10.04 -61.85
C ALA A 150 23.35 -9.47 -63.25
N GLU A 151 24.07 -8.40 -63.57
CA GLU A 151 24.13 -7.74 -64.88
C GLU A 151 24.46 -8.71 -66.04
N VAL A 152 23.78 -8.45 -67.17
CA VAL A 152 24.27 -8.52 -68.57
C VAL A 152 24.72 -9.88 -69.12
N SER A 153 23.91 -10.44 -70.02
CA SER A 153 24.41 -11.14 -71.21
C SER A 153 23.37 -11.11 -72.34
N ASP A 154 23.78 -10.54 -73.48
CA ASP A 154 23.07 -10.46 -74.76
C ASP A 154 22.44 -11.80 -75.18
N ASN A 155 21.13 -11.81 -75.49
CA ASN A 155 20.52 -12.90 -76.25
C ASN A 155 19.43 -12.38 -77.20
N PRO A 156 19.59 -12.50 -78.54
CA PRO A 156 18.73 -11.83 -79.52
C PRO A 156 17.45 -12.60 -79.92
N TYR A 157 17.01 -13.60 -79.15
CA TYR A 157 15.83 -14.40 -79.48
C TYR A 157 14.74 -14.34 -78.41
N HIS A 158 13.91 -13.29 -78.47
CA HIS A 158 12.62 -13.25 -77.79
C HIS A 158 11.51 -13.23 -78.83
N PRO A 159 10.55 -14.18 -78.86
CA PRO A 159 9.34 -14.03 -79.66
C PRO A 159 8.37 -13.06 -78.98
N PRO A 160 7.54 -12.31 -79.75
CA PRO A 160 6.67 -11.28 -79.20
C PRO A 160 5.47 -11.88 -78.45
N ASN A 161 5.15 -11.30 -77.30
CA ASN A 161 3.94 -11.58 -76.52
C ASN A 161 2.69 -11.25 -77.36
N VAL A 162 1.90 -12.26 -77.72
CA VAL A 162 0.56 -12.07 -78.28
C VAL A 162 -0.42 -12.00 -77.11
N VAL A 163 -0.99 -10.83 -76.90
CA VAL A 163 -2.12 -10.60 -76.00
C VAL A 163 -3.40 -10.69 -76.82
N THR A 164 -4.27 -11.63 -76.47
CA THR A 164 -5.73 -11.57 -76.70
C THR A 164 -6.43 -12.06 -75.47
#